data_AF-A0A6A4ZZM3-F1
#
_entry.id   AF-A0A6A4ZZM3-F1
#
_cell.length_a   1.000
_cell.length_b   1.000
_cell.length_c   1.000
_cell.angle_alpha   90.00
_cell.angle_beta   90.00
_cell.angle_gamma   90.00
#
_symmetry.space_group_name_H-M   'P 1'
#
loop_
_entity.id
_entity.type
_entity.pdbx_description
1 polymer ?
#
loop_
_entity_poly.entity_id
_entity_poly.type
_entity_poly.pdbx_seq_one_letter_code
_entity_poly.pdbx_strand_id
1 'polypeptide(L)'
;VLQILLSSVRPTLRFAAVRTLSHVAHVQPMLVAKVNEDLETLIGDSNRSIATLAITTLLKTGAESSVDRLMKQINTFMNEIADEFKIVVVDAIRNLCVKFPQKHRMLLAALSTFLREEGGFEFKKTITDAILEIVTVLPDAKETGLLHLCEFIEDCEFTLLSVQILHVLGVLGPTTSTPSRYIRFIYNRIILENATVRASAVSALTAFALQVPELAPSLRTLL
;
A
#
# COMPACT_ATOMS: atom_id res chain seq x y z
N VAL A 1 4.97 32.01 12.97
CA VAL A 1 5.02 32.48 11.56
C VAL A 1 4.48 31.43 10.59
N LEU A 2 5.06 30.23 10.49
CA LEU A 2 4.58 29.21 9.53
C LEU A 2 3.09 28.85 9.70
N GLN A 3 2.60 28.70 10.93
CA GLN A 3 1.18 28.45 11.21
C GLN A 3 0.25 29.52 10.61
N ILE A 4 0.61 30.80 10.76
CA ILE A 4 -0.16 31.93 10.20
C ILE A 4 -0.17 31.88 8.68
N LEU A 5 0.92 31.41 8.05
CA LEU A 5 1.01 31.30 6.60
C LEU A 5 0.13 30.18 6.03
N LEU A 6 -0.33 29.22 6.84
CA LEU A 6 -1.26 28.17 6.41
C LEU A 6 -2.63 28.75 6.02
N SER A 7 -3.09 29.82 6.67
CA SER A 7 -4.36 30.49 6.37
C SER A 7 -4.22 31.66 5.38
N SER A 8 -3.05 31.84 4.77
CA SER A 8 -2.80 32.89 3.77
C SER A 8 -3.71 32.74 2.55
N VAL A 9 -4.28 33.83 2.05
CA VAL A 9 -5.02 33.84 0.76
C VAL A 9 -4.14 33.52 -0.44
N ARG A 10 -2.82 33.75 -0.34
CA ARG A 10 -1.83 33.47 -1.41
C ARG A 10 -1.39 32.00 -1.38
N PRO A 11 -1.67 31.20 -2.44
CA PRO A 11 -1.32 29.78 -2.48
C PRO A 11 0.19 29.52 -2.37
N THR A 12 1.03 30.39 -2.93
CA THR A 12 2.50 30.26 -2.86
C THR A 12 3.02 30.31 -1.42
N LEU A 13 2.43 31.13 -0.56
CA LEU A 13 2.79 31.20 0.86
C LEU A 13 2.32 29.97 1.63
N ARG A 14 1.11 29.48 1.33
CA ARG A 14 0.60 28.23 1.92
C ARG A 14 1.48 27.05 1.54
N PHE A 15 1.81 26.91 0.24
CA PHE A 15 2.71 25.87 -0.25
C PHE A 15 4.08 25.92 0.42
N ALA A 16 4.71 27.11 0.51
CA ALA A 16 6.00 27.27 1.17
C ALA A 16 5.93 26.89 2.66
N ALA A 17 4.85 27.27 3.35
CA ALA A 17 4.62 26.93 4.75
C ALA A 17 4.48 25.42 4.96
N VAL A 18 3.57 24.76 4.22
CA VAL A 18 3.35 23.31 4.34
C VAL A 18 4.60 22.54 3.95
N ARG A 19 5.29 22.91 2.87
CA ARG A 19 6.54 22.27 2.45
C ARG A 19 7.61 22.36 3.55
N THR A 20 7.73 23.52 4.20
CA THR A 20 8.67 23.71 5.29
C THR A 20 8.29 22.86 6.51
N LEU A 21 7.01 22.84 6.89
CA LEU A 21 6.52 22.00 7.97
C LEU A 21 6.72 20.51 7.69
N SER A 22 6.50 20.08 6.44
CA SER A 22 6.75 18.70 6.01
C SER A 22 8.21 18.32 6.18
N HIS A 23 9.14 19.21 5.81
CA HIS A 23 10.57 18.99 6.03
C HIS A 23 10.90 18.88 7.53
N VAL A 24 10.41 19.80 8.36
CA VAL A 24 10.61 19.77 9.81
C VAL A 24 10.01 18.53 10.45
N ALA A 25 8.87 18.03 9.95
CA ALA A 25 8.21 16.83 10.46
C ALA A 25 9.06 15.56 10.34
N HIS A 26 10.08 15.53 9.48
CA HIS A 26 11.03 14.41 9.42
C HIS A 26 11.95 14.35 10.64
N VAL A 27 12.28 15.52 11.22
CA VAL A 27 13.25 15.63 12.33
C VAL A 27 12.53 15.81 13.67
N GLN A 28 11.45 16.61 13.70
CA GLN A 28 10.72 16.97 14.91
C GLN A 28 9.19 16.85 14.72
N PRO A 29 8.64 15.64 14.52
CA PRO A 29 7.20 15.44 14.28
C PRO A 29 6.30 16.05 15.36
N MET A 30 6.71 15.97 16.63
CA MET A 30 5.91 16.44 17.77
C MET A 30 5.73 17.96 17.81
N LEU A 31 6.67 18.74 17.25
CA LEU A 31 6.50 20.19 17.16
C LEU A 31 5.49 20.57 16.07
N VAL A 32 5.52 19.84 14.95
CA VAL A 32 4.58 20.04 13.84
C VAL A 32 3.19 19.53 14.19
N ALA A 33 3.06 18.52 15.05
CA ALA A 33 1.77 18.01 15.52
C ALA A 33 0.87 19.09 16.15
N LYS A 34 1.46 20.16 16.70
CA LYS A 34 0.73 21.32 17.26
C LYS A 34 -0.09 22.11 16.24
N VAL A 35 0.19 21.94 14.95
CA VAL A 35 -0.53 22.61 13.85
C VAL A 35 -1.29 21.61 12.98
N ASN A 36 -1.55 20.40 13.47
CA ASN A 36 -2.30 19.38 12.72
C ASN A 36 -3.71 19.85 12.36
N GLU A 37 -4.41 20.56 13.26
CA GLU A 37 -5.74 21.09 12.96
C GLU A 37 -5.71 22.08 11.78
N ASP A 38 -4.71 22.97 11.75
CA ASP A 38 -4.50 23.89 10.62
C ASP A 38 -4.18 23.12 9.33
N LEU A 39 -3.35 22.08 9.41
CA LEU A 39 -3.01 21.24 8.26
C LEU A 39 -4.23 20.45 7.73
N GLU A 40 -5.13 20.00 8.60
CA GLU A 40 -6.37 19.31 8.19
C GLU A 40 -7.25 20.22 7.32
N THR A 41 -7.28 21.53 7.58
CA THR A 41 -8.03 22.47 6.73
C THR A 41 -7.49 22.55 5.30
N LEU A 42 -6.20 22.24 5.10
CA LEU A 42 -5.54 22.30 3.80
C LEU A 42 -5.74 21.05 2.95
N ILE A 43 -6.35 20.00 3.49
CA ILE A 43 -6.74 18.81 2.71
C ILE A 43 -7.73 19.19 1.59
N GLY A 44 -8.60 20.17 1.86
CA GLY A 44 -9.55 20.72 0.90
C GLY A 44 -8.99 21.85 0.03
N ASP A 45 -7.68 22.13 0.05
CA ASP A 45 -7.09 23.20 -0.77
C ASP A 45 -7.26 22.88 -2.26
N SER A 46 -7.62 23.90 -3.04
CA SER A 46 -7.78 23.75 -4.50
C SER A 46 -6.46 23.40 -5.20
N ASN A 47 -5.32 23.73 -4.59
CA ASN A 47 -4.02 23.29 -5.05
C ASN A 47 -3.69 21.90 -4.51
N ARG A 48 -3.71 20.90 -5.39
CA ARG A 48 -3.48 19.49 -5.02
C ARG A 48 -2.09 19.22 -4.47
N SER A 49 -1.07 19.96 -4.87
CA SER A 49 0.26 19.83 -4.25
C SER A 49 0.27 20.29 -2.79
N ILE A 50 -0.49 21.32 -2.44
CA ILE A 50 -0.66 21.76 -1.03
C ILE A 50 -1.39 20.68 -0.24
N ALA A 51 -2.52 20.20 -0.75
CA ALA A 51 -3.31 19.16 -0.10
C ALA A 51 -2.51 17.85 0.10
N THR A 52 -1.76 17.40 -0.91
CA THR A 52 -0.89 16.22 -0.80
C THR A 52 0.21 16.42 0.25
N LEU A 53 0.86 17.60 0.27
CA LEU A 53 1.85 17.90 1.30
C LEU A 53 1.23 17.97 2.70
N ALA A 54 0.00 18.49 2.83
CA ALA A 54 -0.71 18.53 4.10
C ALA A 54 -1.02 17.11 4.61
N ILE A 55 -1.61 16.26 3.77
CA ILE A 55 -1.91 14.85 4.09
C ILE A 55 -0.65 14.09 4.49
N THR A 56 0.41 14.17 3.67
CA THR A 56 1.66 13.44 3.94
C THR A 56 2.36 13.95 5.20
N THR A 57 2.19 15.23 5.55
CA THR A 57 2.66 15.78 6.82
C THR A 57 1.82 15.27 7.98
N LEU A 58 0.49 15.26 7.85
CA LEU A 58 -0.43 14.73 8.85
C LEU A 58 -0.20 13.24 9.12
N LEU A 59 0.12 12.44 8.10
CA LEU A 59 0.47 11.03 8.29
C LEU A 59 1.76 10.86 9.11
N LYS A 60 2.72 11.78 8.99
CA LYS A 60 3.97 11.76 9.75
C LYS A 60 3.77 12.20 11.20
N THR A 61 2.97 13.24 11.41
CA THR A 61 2.76 13.92 12.71
C THR A 61 1.55 13.40 13.47
N GLY A 62 0.71 12.60 12.83
CA GLY A 62 -0.51 12.04 13.39
C GLY A 62 -0.24 11.11 14.57
N ALA A 63 -1.13 11.19 15.55
CA ALA A 63 -1.22 10.22 16.63
C ALA A 63 -2.05 9.01 16.19
N GLU A 64 -1.88 7.88 16.85
CA GLU A 64 -2.62 6.65 16.55
C GLU A 64 -4.15 6.86 16.57
N SER A 65 -4.65 7.71 17.47
CA SER A 65 -6.08 8.05 17.61
C SER A 65 -6.66 8.82 16.42
N SER A 66 -5.83 9.55 15.68
CA SER A 66 -6.25 10.34 14.50
C SER A 66 -6.22 9.56 13.19
N VAL A 67 -5.57 8.39 13.15
CA VAL A 67 -5.34 7.62 11.92
C VAL A 67 -6.66 7.28 11.22
N ASP A 68 -7.65 6.77 11.96
CA ASP A 68 -8.94 6.37 11.40
C ASP A 68 -9.68 7.54 10.72
N ARG A 69 -9.62 8.74 11.31
CA ARG A 69 -10.23 9.94 10.73
C ARG A 69 -9.50 10.36 9.46
N LEU A 70 -8.16 10.39 9.51
CA LEU A 70 -7.32 10.81 8.39
C LEU A 70 -7.47 9.87 7.20
N MET A 71 -7.51 8.56 7.44
CA MET A 71 -7.69 7.56 6.37
C MET A 71 -9.02 7.71 5.62
N LYS A 72 -10.11 8.11 6.30
CA LYS A 72 -11.39 8.39 5.63
C LYS A 72 -11.28 9.54 4.63
N GLN A 73 -10.56 10.61 5.00
CA GLN A 73 -10.34 11.75 4.11
C GLN A 73 -9.42 11.38 2.93
N ILE A 74 -8.38 10.57 3.18
CA ILE A 74 -7.45 10.10 2.16
C ILE A 74 -8.17 9.29 1.08
N ASN A 75 -9.09 8.39 1.47
CA ASN A 75 -9.82 7.57 0.50
C ASN A 75 -10.58 8.41 -0.54
N THR A 76 -11.18 9.52 -0.11
CA THR A 76 -11.83 10.46 -1.04
C THR A 76 -10.79 11.21 -1.88
N PHE A 77 -9.73 11.70 -1.25
CA PHE A 77 -8.69 12.49 -1.90
C PHE A 77 -7.91 11.74 -2.99
N MET A 78 -7.69 10.43 -2.83
CA MET A 78 -6.92 9.61 -3.77
C MET A 78 -7.50 9.62 -5.19
N ASN A 79 -8.83 9.73 -5.33
CA ASN A 79 -9.50 9.79 -6.63
C ASN A 79 -9.38 11.17 -7.32
N GLU A 80 -8.92 12.19 -6.62
CA GLU A 80 -8.84 13.57 -7.12
C GLU A 80 -7.43 13.99 -7.57
N ILE A 81 -6.45 13.08 -7.48
CA ILE A 81 -5.04 13.38 -7.73
C ILE A 81 -4.41 12.44 -8.76
N ALA A 82 -3.38 12.94 -9.42
CA ALA A 82 -2.57 12.15 -10.35
C ALA A 82 -1.72 11.11 -9.62
N ASP A 83 -1.35 10.05 -10.33
CA ASP A 83 -0.60 8.91 -9.78
C ASP A 83 0.73 9.31 -9.11
N GLU A 84 1.40 10.34 -9.62
CA GLU A 84 2.63 10.88 -9.00
C GLU A 84 2.41 11.30 -7.54
N PHE A 85 1.24 11.84 -7.21
CA PHE A 85 0.88 12.23 -5.85
C PHE A 85 0.36 11.05 -5.04
N LYS A 86 -0.37 10.11 -5.68
CA LYS A 86 -0.83 8.88 -5.03
C LYS A 86 0.34 8.05 -4.50
N ILE A 87 1.45 7.96 -5.26
CA ILE A 87 2.69 7.29 -4.85
C ILE A 87 3.19 7.83 -3.50
N VAL A 88 3.23 9.17 -3.35
CA VAL A 88 3.68 9.81 -2.10
C VAL A 88 2.76 9.46 -0.91
N VAL A 89 1.45 9.35 -1.16
CA VAL A 89 0.48 8.95 -0.13
C VAL A 89 0.67 7.48 0.27
N VAL A 90 0.90 6.59 -0.70
CA VAL A 90 1.18 5.16 -0.44
C VAL A 90 2.45 4.99 0.42
N ASP A 91 3.52 5.70 0.10
CA ASP A 91 4.75 5.71 0.90
C ASP A 91 4.48 6.16 2.34
N ALA A 92 3.64 7.18 2.53
CA ALA A 92 3.26 7.65 3.84
C ALA A 92 2.42 6.63 4.62
N ILE A 93 1.48 5.91 3.96
CA ILE A 93 0.69 4.83 4.56
C ILE A 93 1.59 3.65 4.95
N ARG A 94 2.56 3.28 4.09
CA ARG A 94 3.53 2.22 4.40
C ARG A 94 4.29 2.52 5.69
N ASN A 95 4.85 3.73 5.78
CA ASN A 95 5.55 4.18 6.98
C ASN A 95 4.64 4.19 8.22
N LEU A 96 3.35 4.51 8.03
CA LEU A 96 2.36 4.51 9.10
C LEU A 96 2.06 3.09 9.62
N CYS A 97 2.02 2.08 8.75
CA CYS A 97 1.89 0.67 9.15
C CYS A 97 3.02 0.24 10.08
N VAL A 98 4.25 0.63 9.74
CA VAL A 98 5.44 0.31 10.55
C VAL A 98 5.41 1.08 11.87
N LYS A 99 4.97 2.34 11.85
CA LYS A 99 4.87 3.20 13.05
C LYS A 99 3.76 2.75 14.01
N PHE A 100 2.61 2.31 13.49
CA PHE A 100 1.45 1.87 14.28
C PHE A 100 0.98 0.47 13.85
N PRO A 101 1.72 -0.60 14.24
CA PRO A 101 1.39 -1.97 13.82
C PRO A 101 -0.02 -2.43 14.18
N GLN A 102 -0.62 -1.92 15.26
CA GLN A 102 -1.99 -2.27 15.66
C GLN A 102 -3.05 -1.82 14.64
N LYS A 103 -2.71 -0.86 13.76
CA LYS A 103 -3.59 -0.36 12.70
C LYS A 103 -3.41 -1.07 11.35
N HIS A 104 -2.54 -2.09 11.26
CA HIS A 104 -2.18 -2.75 10.00
C HIS A 104 -3.39 -3.21 9.19
N ARG A 105 -4.45 -3.73 9.84
CA ARG A 105 -5.64 -4.23 9.13
C ARG A 105 -6.33 -3.16 8.30
N MET A 106 -6.58 -2.00 8.89
CA MET A 106 -7.23 -0.88 8.20
C MET A 106 -6.33 -0.30 7.11
N LEU A 107 -5.03 -0.17 7.39
CA LEU A 107 -4.08 0.41 6.44
C LEU A 107 -3.82 -0.51 5.24
N LEU A 108 -3.71 -1.82 5.46
CA LEU A 108 -3.66 -2.81 4.38
C LEU A 108 -4.95 -2.83 3.56
N ALA A 109 -6.12 -2.74 4.20
CA ALA A 109 -7.39 -2.65 3.49
C ALA A 109 -7.46 -1.41 2.59
N ALA A 110 -6.91 -0.27 3.04
CA ALA A 110 -6.81 0.93 2.21
C ALA A 110 -5.87 0.71 1.01
N LEU A 111 -4.67 0.17 1.24
CA LEU A 111 -3.73 -0.17 0.16
C LEU A 111 -4.35 -1.14 -0.86
N SER A 112 -5.05 -2.17 -0.39
CA SER A 112 -5.78 -3.13 -1.24
C SER A 112 -6.88 -2.46 -2.07
N THR A 113 -7.61 -1.51 -1.48
CA THR A 113 -8.60 -0.71 -2.20
C THR A 113 -7.95 0.08 -3.32
N PHE A 114 -6.87 0.82 -3.04
CA PHE A 114 -6.13 1.58 -4.05
C PHE A 114 -5.46 0.68 -5.11
N LEU A 115 -5.09 -0.54 -4.73
CA LEU A 115 -4.51 -1.52 -5.63
C LEU A 115 -5.52 -2.03 -6.67
N ARG A 116 -6.83 -2.01 -6.36
CA ARG A 116 -7.92 -2.40 -7.28
C ARG A 116 -8.48 -1.26 -8.14
N GLU A 117 -8.25 -0.01 -7.77
CA GLU A 117 -8.71 1.15 -8.56
C GLU A 117 -7.94 1.28 -9.90
N GLU A 118 -8.31 2.18 -10.80
CA GLU A 118 -7.49 2.45 -11.99
C GLU A 118 -6.18 3.17 -11.61
N GLY A 119 -5.10 2.85 -12.31
CA GLY A 119 -3.82 3.52 -12.11
C GLY A 119 -2.67 2.91 -12.91
N GLY A 120 -1.65 3.72 -13.17
CA GLY A 120 -0.47 3.33 -13.92
C GLY A 120 0.46 2.39 -13.16
N PHE A 121 1.40 1.81 -13.92
CA PHE A 121 2.33 0.79 -13.44
C PHE A 121 3.10 1.22 -12.19
N GLU A 122 3.72 2.42 -12.19
CA GLU A 122 4.54 2.88 -11.05
C GLU A 122 3.73 3.02 -9.76
N PHE A 123 2.48 3.47 -9.86
CA PHE A 123 1.58 3.55 -8.72
C PHE A 123 1.22 2.17 -8.17
N LYS A 124 0.83 1.24 -9.05
CA LYS A 124 0.53 -0.14 -8.67
C LYS A 124 1.73 -0.86 -8.07
N LYS A 125 2.90 -0.70 -8.69
CA LYS A 125 4.17 -1.21 -8.20
C LYS A 125 4.48 -0.69 -6.80
N THR A 126 4.32 0.61 -6.56
CA THR A 126 4.55 1.22 -5.23
C THR A 126 3.64 0.60 -4.17
N ILE A 127 2.36 0.36 -4.48
CA ILE A 127 1.43 -0.29 -3.56
C ILE A 127 1.84 -1.75 -3.31
N THR A 128 2.17 -2.51 -4.36
CA THR A 128 2.64 -3.88 -4.24
C THR A 128 3.88 -3.95 -3.36
N ASP A 129 4.90 -3.14 -3.64
CA ASP A 129 6.14 -3.08 -2.86
C ASP A 129 5.85 -2.71 -1.38
N ALA A 130 4.92 -1.78 -1.13
CA ALA A 130 4.49 -1.43 0.22
C ALA A 130 3.83 -2.59 0.96
N ILE A 131 2.92 -3.33 0.33
CA ILE A 131 2.29 -4.52 0.94
C ILE A 131 3.35 -5.58 1.22
N LEU A 132 4.29 -5.80 0.29
CA LEU A 132 5.39 -6.76 0.46
C LEU A 132 6.31 -6.42 1.64
N GLU A 133 6.65 -5.15 1.83
CA GLU A 133 7.39 -4.70 3.01
C GLU A 133 6.58 -4.91 4.29
N ILE A 134 5.28 -4.60 4.29
CA ILE A 134 4.42 -4.76 5.47
C ILE A 134 4.31 -6.24 5.87
N VAL A 135 4.08 -7.17 4.94
CA VAL A 135 3.94 -8.60 5.27
C VAL A 135 5.25 -9.25 5.73
N THR A 136 6.40 -8.67 5.38
CA THR A 136 7.70 -9.16 5.82
C THR A 136 8.08 -8.61 7.19
N VAL A 137 7.68 -7.38 7.52
CA VAL A 137 7.97 -6.73 8.81
C VAL A 137 6.93 -7.10 9.88
N LEU A 138 5.66 -7.30 9.51
CA LEU A 138 4.56 -7.57 10.43
C LEU A 138 3.97 -8.97 10.22
N PRO A 139 4.30 -9.97 11.07
CA PRO A 139 3.80 -11.34 10.93
C PRO A 139 2.27 -11.43 10.91
N ASP A 140 1.58 -10.65 11.76
CA ASP A 140 0.12 -10.62 11.85
C ASP A 140 -0.55 -10.11 10.56
N ALA A 141 0.19 -9.35 9.75
CA ALA A 141 -0.28 -8.78 8.51
C ALA A 141 -0.09 -9.74 7.32
N LYS A 142 0.71 -10.81 7.48
CA LYS A 142 1.15 -11.70 6.40
C LYS A 142 -0.01 -12.30 5.62
N GLU A 143 -0.92 -13.00 6.29
CA GLU A 143 -2.00 -13.71 5.59
C GLU A 143 -2.96 -12.74 4.90
N THR A 144 -3.33 -11.65 5.56
CA THR A 144 -4.20 -10.62 4.97
C THR A 144 -3.55 -9.95 3.76
N GLY A 145 -2.26 -9.60 3.85
CA GLY A 145 -1.53 -8.99 2.73
C GLY A 145 -1.37 -9.93 1.55
N LEU A 146 -1.04 -11.21 1.77
CA LEU A 146 -0.95 -12.20 0.70
C LEU A 146 -2.31 -12.42 0.00
N LEU A 147 -3.41 -12.43 0.75
CA LEU A 147 -4.75 -12.54 0.16
C LEU A 147 -5.11 -11.33 -0.71
N HIS A 148 -4.80 -10.11 -0.28
CA HIS A 148 -5.01 -8.92 -1.11
C HIS A 148 -4.18 -8.95 -2.41
N LEU A 149 -2.95 -9.45 -2.34
CA LEU A 149 -2.13 -9.65 -3.54
C LEU A 149 -2.70 -10.75 -4.45
N CYS A 150 -3.25 -11.83 -3.89
CA CYS A 150 -3.96 -12.86 -4.64
C CYS A 150 -5.17 -12.30 -5.39
N GLU A 151 -6.02 -11.52 -4.72
CA GLU A 151 -7.17 -10.85 -5.35
C GLU A 151 -6.70 -9.92 -6.49
N PHE A 152 -5.62 -9.17 -6.28
CA PHE A 152 -5.12 -8.25 -7.31
C PHE A 152 -4.63 -8.97 -8.57
N ILE A 153 -3.90 -10.08 -8.45
CA ILE A 153 -3.42 -10.82 -9.63
C ILE A 153 -4.54 -11.53 -10.40
N GLU A 154 -5.79 -11.52 -9.92
CA GLU A 154 -6.92 -12.06 -10.68
C GLU A 154 -7.24 -11.26 -11.94
N ASP A 155 -7.14 -9.95 -11.85
CA ASP A 155 -7.48 -9.00 -12.92
C ASP A 155 -6.31 -8.06 -13.24
N CYS A 156 -5.08 -8.44 -12.88
CA CYS A 156 -3.89 -7.60 -13.08
C CYS A 156 -3.43 -7.62 -14.54
N GLU A 157 -3.43 -6.46 -15.18
CA GLU A 157 -2.90 -6.27 -16.54
C GLU A 157 -1.36 -6.21 -16.61
N PHE A 158 -0.69 -5.97 -15.48
CA PHE A 158 0.76 -5.76 -15.43
C PHE A 158 1.52 -7.07 -15.22
N THR A 159 2.01 -7.66 -16.31
CA THR A 159 2.76 -8.93 -16.29
C THR A 159 3.91 -8.95 -15.24
N LEU A 160 4.66 -7.86 -15.11
CA LEU A 160 5.77 -7.79 -14.15
C LEU A 160 5.28 -7.88 -12.69
N LEU A 161 4.15 -7.24 -12.36
CA LEU A 161 3.58 -7.30 -11.02
C LEU A 161 3.02 -8.68 -10.72
N SER A 162 2.32 -9.30 -11.67
CA SER A 162 1.83 -10.68 -11.54
C SER A 162 2.96 -11.66 -11.28
N VAL A 163 4.08 -11.56 -12.00
CA VAL A 163 5.27 -12.39 -11.78
C VAL A 163 5.88 -12.16 -10.39
N GLN A 164 6.07 -10.90 -9.99
CA GLN A 164 6.63 -10.55 -8.68
C GLN A 164 5.75 -11.12 -7.54
N ILE A 165 4.44 -10.97 -7.63
CA ILE A 165 3.50 -11.46 -6.63
C ILE A 165 3.49 -12.99 -6.60
N LEU A 166 3.44 -13.66 -7.75
CA LEU A 166 3.50 -15.12 -7.81
C LEU A 166 4.78 -15.68 -7.19
N HIS A 167 5.93 -15.03 -7.45
CA HIS A 167 7.18 -15.39 -6.80
C HIS A 167 7.07 -15.31 -5.27
N VAL A 168 6.55 -14.18 -4.74
CA VAL A 168 6.35 -14.01 -3.30
C VAL A 168 5.38 -15.05 -2.75
N LEU A 169 4.28 -15.35 -3.44
CA LEU A 169 3.33 -16.38 -3.02
C LEU A 169 4.01 -17.75 -2.92
N GLY A 170 4.90 -18.10 -3.86
CA GLY A 170 5.69 -19.33 -3.80
C GLY A 170 6.67 -19.40 -2.61
N VAL A 171 7.16 -18.24 -2.15
CA VAL A 171 8.09 -18.15 -1.01
C VAL A 171 7.34 -18.12 0.34
N LEU A 172 6.35 -17.23 0.48
CA LEU A 172 5.67 -16.97 1.74
C LEU A 172 4.41 -17.82 1.95
N GLY A 173 3.70 -18.15 0.89
CA GLY A 173 2.44 -18.90 0.95
C GLY A 173 2.55 -20.29 1.62
N PRO A 174 3.59 -21.10 1.34
CA PRO A 174 3.81 -22.39 2.01
C PRO A 174 3.99 -22.31 3.52
N THR A 175 4.38 -21.13 4.03
CA THR A 175 4.68 -20.88 5.45
C THR A 175 3.53 -20.19 6.18
N THR A 176 2.33 -20.19 5.60
CA THR A 176 1.10 -19.68 6.24
C THR A 176 0.37 -20.79 6.99
N SER A 177 -0.62 -20.44 7.83
CA SER A 177 -1.39 -21.44 8.58
C SER A 177 -2.20 -22.38 7.69
N THR A 178 -2.62 -21.90 6.51
CA THR A 178 -3.47 -22.64 5.57
C THR A 178 -2.98 -22.50 4.13
N PRO A 179 -1.86 -23.13 3.76
CA PRO A 179 -1.23 -22.95 2.43
C PRO A 179 -2.14 -23.31 1.24
N SER A 180 -3.03 -24.28 1.43
CA SER A 180 -3.96 -24.73 0.37
C SER A 180 -4.85 -23.62 -0.19
N ARG A 181 -5.10 -22.55 0.58
CA ARG A 181 -5.95 -21.42 0.15
C ARG A 181 -5.40 -20.66 -1.05
N TYR A 182 -4.07 -20.62 -1.22
CA TYR A 182 -3.41 -19.86 -2.27
C TYR A 182 -3.38 -20.60 -3.62
N ILE A 183 -3.53 -21.93 -3.60
CA ILE A 183 -3.34 -22.78 -4.78
C ILE A 183 -4.26 -22.40 -5.93
N ARG A 184 -5.55 -22.13 -5.65
CA ARG A 184 -6.51 -21.73 -6.70
C ARG A 184 -6.08 -20.45 -7.40
N PHE A 185 -5.67 -19.43 -6.65
CA PHE A 185 -5.24 -18.15 -7.21
C PHE A 185 -4.03 -18.32 -8.13
N ILE A 186 -3.07 -19.16 -7.73
CA ILE A 186 -1.86 -19.45 -8.51
C ILE A 186 -2.18 -20.30 -9.74
N TYR A 187 -2.95 -21.38 -9.57
CA TYR A 187 -3.29 -22.32 -10.64
C TYR A 187 -4.09 -21.66 -11.76
N ASN A 188 -5.04 -20.77 -11.43
CA ASN A 188 -5.81 -20.05 -12.44
C ASN A 188 -4.91 -19.21 -13.38
N ARG A 189 -3.77 -18.70 -12.88
CA ARG A 189 -2.78 -17.98 -13.70
C ARG A 189 -2.05 -18.88 -14.69
N ILE A 190 -2.02 -20.20 -14.49
CA ILE A 190 -1.47 -21.13 -15.49
C ILE A 190 -2.40 -21.22 -16.71
N ILE A 191 -3.71 -21.11 -16.52
CA ILE A 191 -4.69 -21.28 -17.59
C ILE A 191 -4.96 -19.97 -18.33
N LEU A 192 -5.08 -18.87 -17.58
CA LEU A 192 -5.66 -17.62 -18.09
C LEU A 192 -4.61 -16.61 -18.62
N GLU A 193 -3.33 -16.84 -18.41
CA GLU A 193 -2.29 -15.82 -18.60
C GLU A 193 -1.26 -16.14 -19.69
N ASN A 194 -0.42 -15.14 -19.99
CA ASN A 194 0.71 -15.27 -20.91
C ASN A 194 1.84 -16.17 -20.37
N ALA A 195 2.74 -16.58 -21.27
CA ALA A 195 3.79 -17.55 -20.96
C ALA A 195 4.68 -17.17 -19.75
N THR A 196 5.00 -15.89 -19.58
CA THR A 196 5.85 -15.40 -18.49
C THR A 196 5.17 -15.59 -17.13
N VAL A 197 3.90 -15.20 -17.03
CA VAL A 197 3.11 -15.37 -15.81
C VAL A 197 2.89 -16.86 -15.51
N ARG A 198 2.60 -17.67 -16.54
CA ARG A 198 2.46 -19.13 -16.39
C ARG A 198 3.72 -19.78 -15.83
N ALA A 199 4.90 -19.42 -16.33
CA ALA A 199 6.17 -19.94 -15.83
C ALA A 199 6.39 -19.60 -14.35
N SER A 200 6.04 -18.37 -13.95
CA SER A 200 6.10 -17.95 -12.54
C SER A 200 5.09 -18.72 -11.67
N ALA A 201 3.87 -18.97 -12.17
CA ALA A 201 2.85 -19.71 -11.45
C ALA A 201 3.24 -21.19 -11.24
N VAL A 202 3.79 -21.85 -12.26
CA VAL A 202 4.34 -23.22 -12.14
C VAL A 202 5.46 -23.27 -11.11
N SER A 203 6.36 -22.28 -11.13
CA SER A 203 7.44 -22.18 -10.15
C SER A 203 6.91 -22.02 -8.73
N ALA A 204 5.87 -21.19 -8.55
CA ALA A 204 5.21 -21.01 -7.26
C ALA A 204 4.54 -22.31 -6.77
N LEU A 205 3.74 -22.98 -7.60
CA LEU A 205 3.11 -24.26 -7.24
C LEU A 205 4.16 -25.34 -6.92
N THR A 206 5.27 -25.37 -7.65
CA THR A 206 6.38 -26.27 -7.34
C THR A 206 6.95 -26.01 -5.96
N ALA A 207 7.11 -24.73 -5.57
CA ALA A 207 7.56 -24.37 -4.22
C ALA A 207 6.58 -24.85 -3.13
N PHE A 208 5.26 -24.77 -3.37
CA PHE A 208 4.25 -25.36 -2.47
C PHE A 208 4.38 -26.88 -2.39
N ALA A 209 4.55 -27.57 -3.52
CA ALA A 209 4.68 -29.03 -3.54
C ALA A 209 5.93 -29.52 -2.80
N LEU A 210 7.01 -28.74 -2.82
CA LEU A 210 8.26 -29.08 -2.12
C LEU A 210 8.19 -28.78 -0.62
N GLN A 211 7.53 -27.70 -0.21
CA GLN A 211 7.51 -27.24 1.17
C GLN A 211 6.30 -27.77 1.97
N VAL A 212 5.22 -28.19 1.31
CA VAL A 212 4.01 -28.71 1.94
C VAL A 212 3.72 -30.12 1.39
N PRO A 213 4.28 -31.18 2.01
CA PRO A 213 4.20 -32.55 1.50
C PRO A 213 2.77 -33.05 1.26
N GLU A 214 1.82 -32.61 2.08
CA GLU A 214 0.40 -32.96 1.96
C GLU A 214 -0.24 -32.46 0.66
N LEU A 215 0.25 -31.36 0.08
CA LEU A 215 -0.27 -30.79 -1.16
C LEU A 215 0.41 -31.38 -2.42
N ALA A 216 1.57 -32.03 -2.26
CA ALA A 216 2.37 -32.51 -3.39
C ALA A 216 1.61 -33.48 -4.33
N PRO A 217 0.82 -34.46 -3.85
CA PRO A 217 0.08 -35.36 -4.74
C PRO A 217 -0.95 -34.63 -5.60
N SER A 218 -1.68 -33.67 -5.01
CA SER A 218 -2.67 -32.88 -5.75
C SER A 218 -2.00 -31.95 -6.77
N LEU A 219 -0.89 -31.32 -6.40
CA LEU A 219 -0.15 -30.40 -7.28
C LEU A 219 0.50 -31.12 -8.47
N ARG A 220 0.97 -32.37 -8.28
CA ARG A 220 1.49 -33.20 -9.39
C ARG A 220 0.44 -33.58 -10.42
N THR A 221 -0.83 -33.65 -10.03
CA THR A 221 -1.93 -33.91 -10.96
C THR A 221 -2.35 -32.65 -11.71
N LEU A 222 -2.11 -31.47 -11.12
CA LEU A 222 -2.47 -30.17 -11.69
C LEU A 222 -1.41 -29.61 -12.66
N LEU A 223 -0.15 -29.98 -12.51
CA LEU A 223 0.99 -29.55 -13.33
C LEU A 223 1.30 -30.57 -14.44
#